data_AF-A0A8B9V5D3-F1
#
_entry.id   AF-A0A8B9V5D3-F1
#
_cell.length_a   1.000
_cell.length_b   1.000
_cell.length_c   1.000
_cell.angle_alpha   90.00
_cell.angle_beta   90.00
_cell.angle_gamma   90.00
#
_symmetry.space_group_name_H-M   'P 1'
#
loop_
_entity.id
_entity.type
_entity.pdbx_description
1 polymer ?
#
loop_
_entity_poly.entity_id
_entity_poly.type
_entity_poly.pdbx_seq_one_letter_code
_entity_poly.pdbx_strand_id
1 'polypeptide(L)' 'LTLPQTGPIMSDKPDFAEIETFDKTKLKKTETREKNPLPTKEKKLIIIPTKGNFP' A
#
# COMPACT_ATOMS: atom_id res chain seq x y z
N LEU A 1 -21.11 51.15 8.38
CA LEU A 1 -20.41 50.35 9.39
C LEU A 1 -20.73 48.88 9.14
N THR A 2 -19.93 48.20 8.34
CA THR A 2 -20.05 46.75 8.11
C THR A 2 -19.19 46.01 9.14
N LEU A 3 -19.78 45.08 9.88
CA LEU A 3 -19.04 44.24 10.82
C LEU A 3 -18.13 43.27 10.04
N PRO A 4 -16.86 43.09 10.41
CA PRO A 4 -16.05 42.01 9.87
C PRO A 4 -16.53 40.69 10.48
N GLN A 5 -17.20 39.85 9.69
CA GLN A 5 -17.50 38.49 10.09
C GLN A 5 -16.20 37.67 10.08
N THR A 6 -15.49 37.65 11.21
CA THR A 6 -14.37 36.73 11.43
C THR A 6 -14.90 35.45 12.09
N GLY A 7 -15.65 34.66 11.31
CA GLY A 7 -15.84 33.25 11.66
C GLY A 7 -14.58 32.48 11.25
N PRO A 8 -14.01 31.60 12.08
CA PRO A 8 -12.95 30.71 11.62
C PRO A 8 -13.56 29.79 10.55
N ILE A 9 -13.11 29.95 9.32
CA ILE A 9 -13.30 28.98 8.25
C ILE A 9 -12.51 27.73 8.61
N MET A 10 -13.02 26.94 9.55
CA MET A 10 -12.67 25.54 9.67
C MET A 10 -13.38 24.83 8.53
N SER A 11 -12.84 25.01 7.32
CA SER A 11 -13.21 24.17 6.20
C SER A 11 -12.65 22.80 6.53
N ASP A 12 -13.51 21.86 6.92
CA ASP A 12 -13.20 20.45 7.24
C ASP A 12 -12.55 19.65 6.09
N LYS A 13 -12.04 20.35 5.08
CA LYS A 13 -11.41 19.79 3.90
C LYS A 13 -9.90 19.85 4.08
N PRO A 14 -9.20 18.70 4.07
CA PRO A 14 -7.75 18.70 4.15
C PRO A 14 -7.16 19.50 2.98
N ASP A 15 -6.06 20.19 3.24
CA ASP A 15 -5.31 20.89 2.20
C ASP A 15 -4.62 19.86 1.30
N PHE A 16 -5.05 19.79 0.03
CA PHE A 16 -4.52 18.84 -0.95
C PHE A 16 -3.21 19.31 -1.59
N ALA A 17 -2.81 20.59 -1.39
CA ALA A 17 -1.58 21.13 -1.97
C ALA A 17 -0.32 20.42 -1.47
N GLU A 18 -0.35 19.90 -0.24
CA GLU A 18 0.74 19.10 0.32
C GLU A 18 0.90 17.76 -0.41
N ILE A 19 -0.20 17.14 -0.85
CA ILE A 19 -0.16 15.86 -1.58
C ILE A 19 0.49 16.04 -2.96
N GLU A 20 0.22 17.16 -3.64
CA GLU A 20 0.80 17.47 -4.95
C GLU A 20 2.31 17.68 -4.90
N THR A 21 2.81 18.27 -3.82
CA THR A 21 4.22 18.68 -3.67
C THR A 21 5.04 17.77 -2.75
N PHE A 22 4.44 16.72 -2.21
CA PHE A 22 5.09 15.83 -1.26
C PHE A 22 6.31 15.12 -1.86
N ASP A 23 7.46 15.29 -1.21
CA ASP A 23 8.71 14.63 -1.58
C ASP A 23 8.73 13.17 -1.14
N LYS A 24 8.65 12.26 -2.11
CA LYS A 24 8.67 10.80 -1.90
C LYS A 24 9.95 10.29 -1.23
N THR A 25 11.04 11.06 -1.25
CA THR A 25 12.29 10.66 -0.57
C THR A 25 12.17 10.72 0.96
N LYS A 26 11.20 11.47 1.49
CA LYS A 26 10.89 11.55 2.92
C LYS A 26 10.16 10.30 3.45
N LEU A 27 9.75 9.38 2.57
CA LEU A 27 9.15 8.11 2.98
C LEU A 27 10.20 7.15 3.53
N LYS A 28 9.91 6.57 4.71
CA LYS A 28 10.75 5.51 5.28
C LYS A 28 10.79 4.31 4.33
N LYS A 29 11.99 3.76 4.12
CA LYS A 29 12.14 2.49 3.40
C LYS A 29 11.56 1.37 4.25
N THR A 30 10.74 0.53 3.63
CA THR A 30 10.15 -0.64 4.27
C THR A 30 10.24 -1.83 3.32
N GLU A 31 10.59 -2.99 3.85
CA GLU A 31 10.61 -4.26 3.11
C GLU A 31 9.20 -4.87 3.19
N THR A 32 8.48 -4.90 2.06
CA THR A 32 7.17 -5.56 2.00
C THR A 32 7.35 -7.04 1.68
N ARG A 33 6.89 -7.92 2.57
CA ARG A 33 6.85 -9.37 2.35
C ARG A 33 5.46 -9.83 1.97
N GLU A 34 5.32 -10.36 0.75
CA GLU A 34 4.10 -11.02 0.30
C GLU A 34 3.84 -12.26 1.16
N LYS A 35 2.67 -12.31 1.82
CA LYS A 35 2.32 -13.40 2.73
C LYS A 35 1.70 -14.61 2.01
N ASN A 36 1.30 -14.44 0.75
CA ASN A 36 0.68 -15.52 -0.02
C ASN A 36 1.07 -15.46 -1.50
N PRO A 37 2.35 -15.67 -1.84
CA PRO A 37 2.75 -15.80 -3.22
C PRO A 37 2.12 -17.07 -3.81
N LEU A 38 1.48 -16.91 -4.97
CA LEU A 38 1.00 -18.07 -5.72
C LEU A 38 2.19 -19.01 -6.00
N PRO A 39 1.98 -20.33 -5.93
CA PRO A 39 3.05 -21.28 -6.26
C PRO A 39 3.47 -21.07 -7.71
N THR A 40 4.77 -20.88 -7.93
CA THR A 40 5.34 -20.87 -9.28
C THR A 40 5.20 -22.26 -9.91
N LYS A 41 5.22 -22.36 -11.25
CA LYS A 41 5.14 -23.65 -11.95
C LYS A 41 6.22 -24.63 -11.47
N GLU A 42 7.41 -24.13 -11.17
CA GLU A 42 8.51 -24.91 -10.58
C GLU A 42 8.14 -25.48 -9.22
N LYS A 43 7.58 -24.67 -8.30
CA LYS A 43 7.09 -25.14 -6.99
C LYS A 43 5.94 -26.14 -7.13
N LYS A 44 5.05 -25.95 -8.11
CA LYS A 44 3.93 -26.86 -8.39
C LYS A 44 4.41 -28.25 -8.87
N LEU A 45 5.55 -28.32 -9.56
CA LEU A 45 6.11 -29.57 -10.07
C LEU A 45 6.66 -30.47 -8.93
N ILE A 46 7.18 -29.87 -7.86
CA ILE A 46 7.75 -30.60 -6.70
C ILE A 46 6.66 -31.28 -5.85
N ILE A 47 5.40 -30.84 -5.96
CA ILE A 47 4.26 -31.33 -5.17
C ILE A 47 3.34 -32.28 -5.94
N ILE A 48 3.76 -32.80 -7.11
CA ILE A 48 3.04 -33.91 -7.74
C ILE A 48 3.62 -35.21 -7.16
N PRO A 49 2.96 -35.88 -6.18
CA PRO A 49 3.32 -37.25 -5.88
C PRO A 49 3.01 -38.06 -7.14
N THR A 50 4.04 -38.48 -7.86
CA THR A 50 3.90 -39.53 -8.86
C THR A 50 3.41 -40.77 -8.11
N LYS A 51 2.10 -41.05 -8.21
CA LYS A 51 1.56 -42.33 -7.76
C LYS A 51 2.33 -43.44 -8.47
N GLY A 52 3.03 -44.25 -7.69
CA GLY A 52 3.67 -45.47 -8.15
C GLY A 52 5.19 -45.39 -8.15
N ASN A 53 5.80 -45.76 -7.03
CA ASN A 53 6.58 -46.99 -6.89
C ASN A 53 7.32 -46.93 -5.53
N PHE A 54 6.62 -47.29 -4.46
CA PHE A 54 7.29 -47.73 -3.24
C PHE A 54 7.95 -49.09 -3.56
N PRO A 55 9.25 -49.30 -3.29
CA PRO A 55 9.72 -50.65 -2.98
C PRO A 55 9.04 -51.15 -1.70
#